data_AF-A0A2V2DQS4-F1
#
_entry.id   AF-A0A2V2DQS4-F1
#
_cell.length_a   1.000
_cell.length_b   1.000
_cell.length_c   1.000
_cell.angle_alpha   90.00
_cell.angle_beta   90.00
_cell.angle_gamma   90.00
#
_symmetry.space_group_name_H-M   'P 1'
#
loop_
_entity.id
_entity.type
_entity.pdbx_description
1 polymer ?
#
loop_
_entity_poly.entity_id
_entity_poly.type
_entity_poly.pdbx_seq_one_letter_code
_entity_poly.pdbx_strand_id
1 'polypeptide(L)'
;MNHIDKWMEKFCRVVRGSFGERVRLIGIQGSRGRDEARENSDIDVVVILDELRGGDLKLYRKAIASLPEREKVCGFVSGMG
;
A
#
# COMPACT_ATOMS: atom_id res chain seq x y z
N MET A 1 -17.65 -5.04 -6.78
CA MET A 1 -16.27 -4.79 -6.30
C MET A 1 -15.33 -5.05 -7.45
N ASN A 2 -14.68 -4.00 -7.94
CA ASN A 2 -13.81 -4.05 -9.11
C ASN A 2 -12.47 -4.76 -8.75
N HIS A 3 -11.57 -4.93 -9.73
CA HIS A 3 -10.28 -5.59 -9.48
C HIS A 3 -9.42 -4.86 -8.43
N ILE A 4 -9.40 -3.52 -8.48
CA ILE A 4 -8.54 -2.73 -7.61
C ILE A 4 -9.03 -2.73 -6.15
N ASP A 5 -10.35 -2.75 -5.92
CA ASP A 5 -10.94 -2.88 -4.60
C ASP A 5 -10.47 -4.18 -3.91
N LYS A 6 -10.57 -5.32 -4.62
CA LYS A 6 -10.12 -6.62 -4.13
C LYS A 6 -8.62 -6.66 -3.86
N TRP A 7 -7.83 -5.96 -4.68
CA TRP A 7 -6.40 -5.84 -4.49
C TRP A 7 -6.09 -5.01 -3.24
N MET A 8 -6.76 -3.87 -3.05
CA MET A 8 -6.61 -2.99 -1.90
C MET A 8 -7.02 -3.69 -0.59
N GLU A 9 -8.03 -4.56 -0.60
CA GLU A 9 -8.35 -5.38 0.58
C GLU A 9 -7.18 -6.29 1.00
N LYS A 10 -6.53 -6.97 0.04
CA LYS A 10 -5.37 -7.82 0.30
C LYS A 10 -4.19 -6.98 0.81
N PHE A 11 -3.94 -5.84 0.17
CA PHE A 11 -2.90 -4.90 0.58
C PHE A 11 -3.12 -4.43 2.02
N CYS A 12 -4.34 -3.97 2.34
CA CYS A 12 -4.74 -3.57 3.68
C CYS A 12 -4.52 -4.68 4.71
N ARG A 13 -4.90 -5.92 4.40
CA ARG A 13 -4.69 -7.07 5.28
C ARG A 13 -3.21 -7.32 5.54
N VAL A 14 -2.36 -7.30 4.51
CA VAL A 14 -0.91 -7.54 4.62
C VAL A 14 -0.22 -6.45 5.43
N VAL A 15 -0.52 -5.17 5.15
CA VAL A 15 0.09 -4.04 5.84
C VAL A 15 -0.38 -3.98 7.29
N ARG A 16 -1.68 -4.10 7.55
CA ARG A 16 -2.21 -4.14 8.93
C ARG A 16 -1.73 -5.36 9.70
N GLY A 17 -1.56 -6.51 9.05
CA GLY A 17 -0.97 -7.69 9.67
C GLY A 17 0.50 -7.50 10.07
N SER A 18 1.23 -6.61 9.39
CA SER A 18 2.66 -6.37 9.65
C SER A 18 2.92 -5.26 10.66
N PHE A 19 2.06 -4.23 10.68
CA PHE A 19 2.26 -3.02 11.49
C PHE A 19 1.21 -2.83 12.61
N GLY A 20 0.08 -3.55 12.54
CA GLY A 20 -0.95 -3.51 13.57
C GLY A 20 -1.54 -2.10 13.78
N GLU A 21 -1.66 -1.71 15.05
CA GLU A 21 -2.22 -0.42 15.48
C GLU A 21 -1.39 0.79 15.04
N ARG A 22 -0.15 0.56 14.59
CA ARG A 22 0.72 1.62 14.05
C ARG A 22 0.18 2.17 12.73
N VAL A 23 -0.67 1.43 12.00
CA VAL A 23 -1.25 1.90 10.74
C VAL A 23 -2.34 2.95 11.02
N ARG A 24 -2.07 4.19 10.63
CA ARG A 24 -3.00 5.31 10.76
C ARG A 24 -3.86 5.48 9.52
N LEU A 25 -3.27 5.30 8.34
CA LEU A 25 -3.97 5.42 7.07
C LEU A 25 -3.39 4.46 6.04
N ILE A 26 -4.28 3.88 5.23
CA ILE A 26 -3.95 3.23 3.97
C ILE A 26 -4.85 3.83 2.91
N GLY A 27 -4.29 4.24 1.79
CA GLY A 27 -5.03 4.83 0.68
C GLY A 27 -4.45 4.44 -0.68
N ILE A 28 -5.24 4.70 -1.72
CA ILE A 28 -4.81 4.63 -3.12
C ILE A 28 -4.81 6.03 -3.71
N GLN A 29 -3.81 6.33 -4.54
CA GLN A 29 -3.65 7.58 -5.25
C GLN A 29 -3.47 7.32 -6.76
N GLY A 30 -3.11 8.37 -7.49
CA GLY A 30 -2.75 8.25 -8.89
C GLY A 30 -3.93 7.93 -9.80
N SER A 31 -3.61 7.38 -10.98
CA SER A 31 -4.59 7.13 -12.03
C SER A 31 -5.68 6.13 -11.61
N ARG A 32 -5.35 5.17 -10.74
CA ARG A 32 -6.29 4.18 -10.18
C ARG A 32 -7.27 4.80 -9.18
N GLY A 33 -6.86 5.84 -8.45
CA GLY A 33 -7.74 6.60 -7.56
C GLY A 33 -8.65 7.60 -8.28
N ARG A 34 -8.43 7.84 -9.58
CA ARG A 34 -9.22 8.77 -10.42
C ARG A 34 -10.04 8.06 -11.50
N ASP A 35 -10.10 6.73 -11.50
CA ASP A 35 -10.74 5.92 -12.56
C ASP A 35 -10.15 6.11 -13.97
N GLU A 36 -8.93 6.63 -14.08
CA GLU A 36 -8.22 6.90 -15.35
C GLU A 36 -7.23 5.79 -15.74
N ALA A 37 -7.17 4.71 -14.96
CA ALA A 37 -6.14 3.70 -15.09
C ALA A 37 -6.33 2.78 -16.30
N ARG A 38 -5.22 2.46 -16.97
CA ARG A 38 -5.12 1.43 -18.00
C ARG A 38 -4.55 0.14 -17.41
N GLU A 39 -4.57 -0.95 -18.15
CA GLU A 39 -4.16 -2.29 -17.67
C GLU A 39 -2.72 -2.32 -17.08
N ASN A 40 -1.83 -1.47 -17.60
CA ASN A 40 -0.43 -1.33 -17.17
C ASN A 40 -0.17 -0.16 -16.20
N SER A 41 -1.21 0.51 -15.71
CA SER A 41 -1.02 1.61 -14.75
C SER A 41 -0.49 1.11 -13.41
N ASP A 42 0.43 1.88 -12.84
CA ASP A 42 0.94 1.71 -11.49
C ASP A 42 -0.19 1.74 -10.45
N ILE A 43 0.06 1.08 -9.32
CA ILE A 43 -0.79 1.07 -8.14
C ILE A 43 -0.12 1.95 -7.09
N ASP A 44 -0.48 3.23 -7.11
CA ASP A 44 0.06 4.22 -6.18
C ASP A 44 -0.61 4.08 -4.81
N VAL A 45 0.10 3.50 -3.84
CA VAL A 45 -0.40 3.32 -2.48
C VAL A 45 0.23 4.32 -1.50
N VAL A 46 -0.58 4.71 -0.52
CA VAL A 46 -0.15 5.54 0.60
C VAL A 46 -0.30 4.74 1.88
N VAL A 47 0.77 4.65 2.67
CA VAL A 47 0.73 4.08 4.03
C VAL A 47 1.27 5.11 5.01
N ILE A 48 0.45 5.48 5.99
CA ILE A 48 0.85 6.36 7.08
C ILE A 48 0.90 5.53 8.36
N LEU A 49 2.08 5.47 8.97
CA LEU A 49 2.31 4.90 10.30
C LEU A 49 2.25 5.99 11.37
N ASP A 50 2.14 5.60 12.63
CA ASP A 50 2.30 6.52 13.78
C ASP A 50 3.66 7.23 13.73
N GLU A 51 4.73 6.48 13.50
CA GLU A 51 6.10 6.93 13.36
C GLU A 51 6.81 6.01 12.34
N LEU A 52 7.68 6.57 11.51
CA LEU A 52 8.51 5.78 10.58
C LEU A 52 9.88 5.51 11.20
N ARG A 53 10.18 4.23 11.46
CA ARG A 53 11.42 3.78 12.09
C ARG A 53 12.36 3.14 11.08
N GLY A 54 13.65 3.06 11.42
CA GLY A 54 14.72 2.58 10.53
C GLY A 54 14.55 1.16 9.94
N GLY A 55 13.66 0.32 10.48
CA GLY A 55 13.35 -1.00 9.94
C GLY A 55 12.06 -1.09 9.12
N ASP A 56 11.20 -0.08 9.18
CA ASP A 56 9.81 -0.20 8.70
C ASP A 56 9.75 -0.30 7.18
N LEU A 57 10.59 0.43 6.44
CA LEU A 57 10.62 0.32 4.97
C LEU A 57 11.05 -1.08 4.50
N LYS A 58 11.95 -1.75 5.25
CA LYS A 58 12.35 -3.12 4.95
C LYS A 58 11.22 -4.10 5.26
N LEU A 59 10.56 -3.93 6.41
CA LEU A 59 9.40 -4.74 6.80
C LEU A 59 8.26 -4.58 5.79
N TYR A 60 7.94 -3.34 5.40
CA TYR A 60 6.93 -3.01 4.41
C TYR A 60 7.21 -3.73 3.08
N ARG A 61 8.43 -3.58 2.52
CA ARG A 61 8.83 -4.25 1.28
C ARG A 61 8.68 -5.77 1.37
N LYS A 62 9.03 -6.37 2.50
CA LYS A 62 8.87 -7.81 2.75
C LYS A 62 7.40 -8.21 2.83
N ALA A 63 6.58 -7.44 3.53
CA ALA A 63 5.16 -7.72 3.72
C ALA A 63 4.44 -7.80 2.37
N ILE A 64 4.64 -6.80 1.51
CA ILE A 64 3.94 -6.71 0.23
C ILE A 64 4.53 -7.59 -0.87
N ALA A 65 5.66 -8.27 -0.63
CA ALA A 65 6.40 -9.01 -1.66
C ALA A 65 5.60 -10.16 -2.31
N SER A 66 4.63 -10.73 -1.59
CA SER A 66 3.77 -11.81 -2.09
C SER A 66 2.48 -11.33 -2.74
N LEU A 67 2.23 -10.02 -2.77
CA LEU A 67 1.04 -9.48 -3.42
C LEU A 67 1.15 -9.64 -4.94
N PRO A 68 0.04 -9.98 -5.61
CA PRO A 68 0.00 -9.95 -7.07
C PRO A 68 0.28 -8.53 -7.57
N GLU A 69 0.89 -8.41 -8.75
CA GLU A 69 1.23 -7.12 -9.36
C GLU A 69 2.18 -6.25 -8.48
N ARG A 70 3.00 -6.90 -7.64
CA ARG A 70 3.96 -6.23 -6.76
C ARG A 70 4.86 -5.26 -7.53
N GLU A 71 5.23 -5.61 -8.75
CA GLU A 71 6.02 -4.79 -9.67
C GLU A 71 5.35 -3.47 -10.06
N LYS A 72 4.00 -3.40 -10.03
CA LYS A 72 3.23 -2.18 -10.32
C LYS A 72 3.04 -1.30 -9.09
N VAL A 73 3.37 -1.80 -7.88
CA VAL A 73 3.18 -1.03 -6.64
C VAL A 73 4.21 0.08 -6.56
N CYS A 74 3.71 1.31 -6.66
CA CYS A 74 4.43 2.56 -6.47
C CYS A 74 3.83 3.32 -5.28
N GLY A 75 4.49 4.37 -4.80
CA GLY A 75 3.98 5.22 -3.73
C GLY A 75 4.90 5.32 -2.52
N PHE A 76 4.35 5.76 -1.38
CA PHE A 76 5.15 6.15 -0.22
C PHE A 76 4.64 5.60 1.10
N VAL A 77 5.58 5.44 2.03
CA VAL A 77 5.34 5.10 3.43
C VAL A 77 5.92 6.23 4.28
N SER A 78 5.10 6.82 5.15
CA SER A 78 5.51 7.91 6.04
C SER A 78 5.07 7.63 7.48
N GLY A 79 5.66 8.35 8.44
CA GLY A 79 5.15 8.48 9.80
C GLY A 79 4.35 9.77 9.95
N MET A 80 3.46 9.84 10.94
CA MET A 80 2.76 11.08 11.32
C MET A 80 3.59 12.02 12.22
N GLY A 81 4.75 11.53 12.69
CA GLY A 81 5.61 12.14 13.72
C GLY A 81 5.63 13.66 13.77
#